data_AF-J9GJK5-F1
#
_entry.id   AF-J9GJK5-F1
#
_cell.length_a   1.000
_cell.length_b   1.000
_cell.length_c   1.000
_cell.angle_alpha   90.00
_cell.angle_beta   90.00
_cell.angle_gamma   90.00
#
_symmetry.space_group_name_H-M   'P 1'
#
loop_
_entity.id
_entity.type
_entity.pdbx_description
1 polymer ?
#
loop_
_entity_poly.entity_id
_entity_poly.type
_entity_poly.pdbx_seq_one_letter_code
_entity_poly.pdbx_strand_id
1 'polypeptide(L)'
;MSDFPKWMLALAGTNLIPLLLCPFFMFGQLHPFGTSQYEVVNFLFYVLLNLLWVVPVILFFVSLELYRRCFEGPGIVVAVLGLLLTIADIVLLFVVG
;
A
#
# COMPACT_ATOMS: atom_id res chain seq x y z
N MET A 1 -18.38 2.97 -21.85
CA MET A 1 -19.15 2.04 -20.99
C MET A 1 -18.28 1.77 -19.78
N SER A 2 -18.85 1.75 -18.57
CA SER A 2 -18.08 1.61 -17.34
C SER A 2 -17.59 0.18 -17.18
N ASP A 3 -16.39 -0.12 -17.69
CA ASP A 3 -15.76 -1.45 -17.62
C ASP A 3 -15.55 -1.94 -16.18
N PHE A 4 -15.65 -1.03 -15.20
CA PHE A 4 -15.58 -1.33 -13.79
C PHE A 4 -16.73 -0.68 -13.00
N PRO A 5 -17.29 -1.37 -12.00
CA PRO A 5 -18.23 -0.77 -11.07
C PRO A 5 -17.57 0.37 -10.29
N LYS A 6 -18.27 1.50 -10.15
CA LYS A 6 -17.77 2.69 -9.43
C LYS A 6 -17.35 2.38 -7.99
N TRP A 7 -18.06 1.49 -7.30
CA TRP A 7 -17.76 1.09 -5.93
C TRP A 7 -16.45 0.30 -5.84
N MET A 8 -16.15 -0.54 -6.82
CA MET A 8 -14.90 -1.29 -6.84
C MET A 8 -13.72 -0.37 -7.16
N LEU A 9 -13.92 0.60 -8.05
CA LEU A 9 -12.91 1.60 -8.36
C LEU A 9 -12.61 2.49 -7.14
N ALA A 10 -13.63 2.80 -6.33
CA ALA A 10 -13.44 3.48 -5.05
C ALA A 10 -12.67 2.62 -4.03
N LEU A 11 -13.02 1.33 -3.91
CA LEU A 11 -12.32 0.40 -3.02
C LEU A 11 -10.84 0.27 -3.41
N ALA A 12 -10.57 -0.03 -4.67
CA ALA A 12 -9.21 -0.13 -5.20
C ALA A 12 -8.47 1.21 -5.10
N GLY A 13 -9.13 2.33 -5.40
CA GLY A 13 -8.55 3.68 -5.31
C GLY A 13 -8.06 4.03 -3.91
N THR A 14 -8.65 3.46 -2.86
CA THR A 14 -8.18 3.60 -1.47
C THR A 14 -6.75 3.08 -1.31
N ASN A 15 -6.35 2.05 -2.07
CA ASN A 15 -5.00 1.47 -2.05
C ASN A 15 -3.94 2.40 -2.67
N LEU A 16 -4.34 3.54 -3.25
CA LEU A 16 -3.43 4.57 -3.74
C LEU A 16 -3.13 5.64 -2.68
N ILE A 17 -3.83 5.65 -1.54
CA ILE A 17 -3.54 6.58 -0.44
C ILE A 17 -2.09 6.44 0.08
N PRO A 18 -1.52 5.22 0.23
CA PRO A 18 -0.12 5.07 0.65
C PRO A 18 0.88 5.72 -0.31
N LEU A 19 0.55 5.78 -1.61
CA LEU A 19 1.37 6.48 -2.60
C LEU A 19 1.38 8.00 -2.34
N LEU A 20 0.24 8.58 -1.94
CA LEU A 20 0.16 10.00 -1.56
C LEU A 20 0.90 10.29 -0.25
N LEU A 21 0.98 9.29 0.64
CA LEU A 21 1.70 9.38 1.91
C LEU A 21 3.20 9.08 1.79
N CYS A 22 3.65 8.51 0.66
CA CYS A 22 5.06 8.17 0.40
C CYS A 22 6.04 9.33 0.67
N PRO A 23 5.77 10.59 0.27
CA PRO A 23 6.67 11.71 0.59
C PRO A 23 6.84 11.92 2.10
N PHE A 24 5.82 11.66 2.92
CA PHE A 24 5.94 11.78 4.38
C PHE A 24 6.82 10.66 4.96
N PHE A 25 6.75 9.44 4.41
CA PHE A 25 7.66 8.37 4.81
C PHE A 25 9.11 8.62 4.40
N MET A 26 9.36 9.21 3.22
CA MET A 26 10.71 9.47 2.72
C MET A 26 11.35 10.73 3.31
N PHE A 27 10.58 11.81 3.46
CA PHE A 27 11.11 13.13 3.87
C PHE A 27 10.76 13.50 5.31
N GLY A 28 9.85 12.78 5.97
CA GLY A 28 9.43 13.08 7.34
C GLY A 28 10.44 12.69 8.42
N GLN A 29 11.62 12.17 8.06
CA GLN A 29 12.59 11.58 9.00
C GLN A 29 11.96 10.54 9.94
N LEU A 30 10.91 9.86 9.48
CA LEU A 30 10.26 8.81 10.24
C LEU A 30 11.07 7.53 10.11
N HIS A 31 11.50 6.96 11.24
CA HIS A 31 12.19 5.67 11.31
C HIS A 31 11.26 4.61 11.89
N PRO A 32 10.22 4.18 11.15
CA PRO A 32 9.21 3.25 11.70
C PRO A 32 9.79 1.90 12.12
N PHE A 33 10.87 1.48 11.48
CA PHE A 33 11.58 0.24 11.81
C PHE A 33 12.85 0.46 12.66
N GLY A 34 13.12 1.70 13.09
CA GLY A 34 14.28 2.07 13.89
C GLY A 34 15.58 2.22 13.08
N THR A 35 16.70 2.32 13.81
CA THR A 35 18.05 2.40 13.26
C THR A 35 18.92 1.30 13.86
N SER A 36 19.69 0.60 13.04
CA SER A 36 20.64 -0.42 13.48
C SER A 36 22.08 0.04 13.29
N GLN A 37 22.99 -0.54 14.06
CA GLN A 37 24.44 -0.34 13.90
C GLN A 37 24.99 -1.03 12.64
N TYR A 38 24.25 -1.99 12.09
CA TYR A 38 24.66 -2.73 10.90
C TYR A 38 24.04 -2.10 9.63
N GLU A 39 24.88 -1.71 8.67
CA GLU A 39 24.45 -1.09 7.40
C GLU A 39 23.48 -1.96 6.60
N VAL A 40 23.69 -3.28 6.60
CA VAL A 40 22.81 -4.25 5.92
C VAL A 40 21.39 -4.20 6.48
N VAL A 41 21.25 -4.01 7.79
CA VAL A 41 19.93 -3.94 8.44
C VAL A 41 19.24 -2.62 8.09
N ASN A 42 19.99 -1.51 8.03
CA ASN A 42 19.45 -0.23 7.58
C ASN A 42 19.01 -0.27 6.11
N PHE A 43 19.74 -0.97 5.24
CA PHE A 43 19.30 -1.21 3.87
C PHE A 43 18.00 -2.01 3.83
N LEU A 44 17.87 -3.05 4.66
CA LEU A 44 16.64 -3.84 4.74
C LEU A 44 15.45 -3.00 5.21
N PHE A 45 15.65 -2.12 6.20
CA PHE A 45 14.63 -1.17 6.66
C PHE A 45 14.22 -0.18 5.57
N TYR A 46 15.18 0.30 4.77
CA TYR A 46 14.88 1.15 3.62
C TYR A 46 14.05 0.42 2.56
N VAL A 47 14.38 -0.84 2.26
CA VAL A 47 13.59 -1.67 1.34
C VAL A 47 12.17 -1.88 1.88
N LEU A 48 12.04 -2.27 3.15
CA LEU A 48 10.75 -2.42 3.85
C LEU A 48 9.90 -1.14 3.80
N LEU A 49 10.51 0.02 4.04
CA LEU A 49 9.84 1.31 3.95
C LEU A 49 9.29 1.57 2.54
N ASN A 50 10.05 1.20 1.50
CA ASN A 50 9.58 1.34 0.12
C ASN A 50 8.46 0.33 -0.23
N LEU A 51 8.50 -0.88 0.34
CA LEU A 51 7.44 -1.87 0.17
C LEU A 51 6.09 -1.37 0.72
N LEU A 52 6.08 -0.53 1.75
CA LEU A 52 4.83 0.01 2.32
C LEU A 52 3.97 0.74 1.28
N TRP A 53 4.56 1.50 0.36
CA TRP A 53 3.78 2.18 -0.69
C TRP A 53 3.77 1.42 -2.03
N VAL A 54 4.78 0.61 -2.33
CA VAL A 54 4.84 -0.19 -3.58
C VAL A 54 3.81 -1.34 -3.55
N VAL A 55 3.64 -2.02 -2.42
CA VAL A 55 2.73 -3.17 -2.31
C VAL A 55 1.26 -2.76 -2.52
N PRO A 56 0.73 -1.70 -1.89
CA PRO A 56 -0.63 -1.22 -2.14
C PRO A 56 -0.89 -0.84 -3.60
N VAL A 57 0.09 -0.24 -4.28
CA VAL A 57 0.01 0.09 -5.71
C VAL A 57 -0.07 -1.18 -6.56
N ILE A 58 0.74 -2.19 -6.27
CA ILE A 58 0.65 -3.48 -6.99
C ILE A 58 -0.71 -4.13 -6.73
N LEU A 59 -1.19 -4.15 -5.48
CA LEU A 59 -2.50 -4.70 -5.12
C LEU A 59 -3.65 -3.97 -5.81
N PHE A 60 -3.55 -2.65 -6.01
CA PHE A 60 -4.48 -1.89 -6.83
C PHE A 60 -4.60 -2.47 -8.25
N PHE A 61 -3.48 -2.58 -8.98
CA PHE A 61 -3.50 -3.10 -10.35
C PHE A 61 -3.92 -4.57 -10.42
N VAL A 62 -3.45 -5.40 -9.48
CA VAL A 62 -3.81 -6.83 -9.42
C VAL A 62 -5.30 -7.00 -9.16
N SER A 63 -5.90 -6.19 -8.28
CA SER A 63 -7.34 -6.27 -8.01
C SER A 63 -8.18 -5.96 -9.25
N LEU A 64 -7.79 -4.94 -10.02
CA LEU A 64 -8.46 -4.56 -11.27
C LEU A 64 -8.29 -5.61 -12.37
N GLU A 65 -7.09 -6.18 -12.53
CA GLU A 65 -6.84 -7.23 -13.52
C GLU A 65 -7.59 -8.53 -13.18
N LEU A 66 -7.65 -8.92 -11.90
CA LEU A 66 -8.43 -10.09 -11.47
C LEU A 66 -9.92 -9.90 -11.74
N TYR A 67 -10.44 -8.72 -11.43
CA TYR A 67 -11.84 -8.42 -11.71
C TYR A 67 -12.13 -8.40 -13.23
N ARG A 68 -11.21 -7.85 -14.04
CA ARG A 68 -11.32 -7.86 -15.50
C ARG A 68 -11.35 -9.27 -16.09
N ARG A 69 -10.72 -10.25 -15.44
CA ARG A 69 -10.73 -11.66 -15.83
C ARG A 69 -11.98 -12.43 -15.35
N CYS A 70 -13.02 -11.73 -14.90
CA CYS A 70 -14.23 -12.30 -14.30
C CYS A 70 -13.98 -13.08 -12.99
N PHE A 71 -12.81 -12.90 -12.36
CA PHE A 71 -12.53 -13.43 -11.02
C PHE A 71 -12.89 -12.40 -9.96
N GLU A 72 -14.19 -12.15 -9.80
CA GLU A 72 -14.71 -11.09 -8.92
C GLU A 72 -14.33 -11.30 -7.45
N GLY A 73 -14.49 -12.52 -6.93
CA GLY A 73 -14.16 -12.88 -5.55
C GLY A 73 -12.72 -12.53 -5.15
N PRO A 74 -11.69 -13.11 -5.80
CA PRO A 74 -10.30 -12.81 -5.44
C PRO A 74 -9.90 -11.37 -5.75
N GLY A 75 -10.50 -10.71 -6.77
CA GLY A 75 -10.28 -9.29 -7.01
C GLY A 75 -10.71 -8.41 -5.83
N ILE A 76 -11.89 -8.69 -5.26
CA ILE A 76 -12.39 -8.00 -4.06
C ILE A 76 -11.50 -8.29 -2.84
N VAL A 77 -11.10 -9.56 -2.64
CA VAL A 77 -10.22 -9.93 -1.52
C VAL A 77 -8.89 -9.18 -1.59
N VAL A 78 -8.27 -9.10 -2.77
CA VAL A 78 -7.01 -8.36 -2.97
C VAL A 78 -7.20 -6.88 -2.71
N ALA A 79 -8.31 -6.29 -3.15
CA ALA A 79 -8.61 -4.88 -2.90
C ALA A 79 -8.82 -4.59 -1.39
N VAL A 80 -9.52 -5.47 -0.67
CA VAL A 80 -9.69 -5.37 0.80
C VAL A 80 -8.36 -5.54 1.54
N LEU A 81 -7.49 -6.48 1.11
CA LEU A 81 -6.16 -6.64 1.69
C LEU A 81 -5.29 -5.38 1.49
N GLY A 82 -5.34 -4.77 0.31
CA GLY A 82 -4.67 -3.50 0.06
C GLY A 82 -5.21 -2.36 0.95
N LEU A 83 -6.50 -2.39 1.27
CA LEU A 83 -7.13 -1.39 2.13
C LEU A 83 -6.68 -1.57 3.59
N LEU A 84 -6.59 -2.81 4.07
CA LEU A 84 -6.03 -3.12 5.40
C LEU A 84 -4.57 -2.69 5.51
N LEU A 85 -3.77 -2.91 4.46
CA LEU A 85 -2.39 -2.42 4.40
C LEU A 85 -2.34 -0.89 4.43
N THR A 86 -3.20 -0.23 3.68
CA THR A 86 -3.31 1.24 3.69
C THR A 86 -3.64 1.79 5.07
N ILE A 87 -4.57 1.15 5.79
CA ILE A 87 -4.89 1.51 7.17
C ILE A 87 -3.68 1.29 8.07
N ALA A 88 -2.98 0.16 7.93
CA ALA A 88 -1.77 -0.13 8.70
C ALA A 88 -0.68 0.93 8.45
N ASP A 89 -0.48 1.37 7.21
CA ASP A 89 0.47 2.44 6.86
C ASP A 89 0.09 3.76 7.54
N ILE A 90 -1.17 4.14 7.50
CA ILE A 90 -1.66 5.36 8.16
C ILE A 90 -1.43 5.27 9.68
N VAL A 91 -1.78 4.14 10.30
CA VAL A 91 -1.56 3.93 11.73
C VAL A 91 -0.08 3.99 12.07
N LEU A 92 0.78 3.37 11.27
CA LEU A 92 2.22 3.39 11.46
C LEU A 92 2.79 4.81 11.34
N LEU A 93 2.26 5.63 10.42
CA LEU A 93 2.61 7.05 10.31
C LEU A 93 2.20 7.82 11.58
N PHE A 94 1.02 7.58 12.13
CA PHE A 94 0.57 8.22 13.38
C PHE A 94 1.28 7.74 14.65
N VAL A 95 1.80 6.51 14.65
CA VAL A 95 2.53 5.96 15.81
C VAL A 95 3.98 6.45 15.82
N VAL A 96 4.56 6.69 14.64
CA VAL A 96 5.98 7.00 14.48
C VAL A 96 6.24 8.51 14.30
N GLY A 97 5.28 9.25 13.74
CA GLY A 97 5.33 10.71 13.58
C GLY A 97 4.80 11.45 14.80
#